data_AF-A0A9E5ZA96-F1
#
_entry.id   AF-A0A9E5ZA96-F1
#
_cell.length_a   1.000
_cell.length_b   1.000
_cell.length_c   1.000
_cell.angle_alpha   90.00
_cell.angle_beta   90.00
_cell.angle_gamma   90.00
#
_symmetry.space_group_name_H-M   'P 1'
#
loop_
_entity.id
_entity.type
_entity.pdbx_description
1 polymer ?
#
loop_
_entity_poly.entity_id
_entity_poly.type
_entity_poly.pdbx_seq_one_letter_code
_entity_poly.pdbx_strand_id
1 'polypeptide(L)'
;MNILIDKIIEFVKLKGDQIKVELIGKLAKFLAYVMTLMVIFFLLLLFFFFLSMAISEVLNHYLGSQYLGYFVVSGFFFVTILIFVILLRSGKMHQVFKEIIVDMNKKEDA
;
A
#
# COMPACT_ATOMS: atom_id res chain seq x y z
N MET A 1 -6.67 51.69 -20.03
CA MET A 1 -5.70 50.58 -20.02
C MET A 1 -5.71 49.77 -18.72
N ASN A 2 -6.11 50.34 -17.57
CA ASN A 2 -6.08 49.64 -16.26
C ASN A 2 -7.15 48.55 -16.06
N ILE A 3 -8.35 48.69 -16.65
CA ILE A 3 -9.48 47.76 -16.42
C ILE A 3 -9.17 46.32 -16.91
N LEU A 4 -8.38 46.18 -17.97
CA LEU A 4 -7.97 44.87 -18.50
C LEU A 4 -6.96 44.19 -17.57
N ILE A 5 -6.02 44.97 -17.01
CA ILE A 5 -5.03 44.48 -16.06
C ILE A 5 -5.72 44.06 -14.75
N ASP A 6 -6.66 44.87 -14.24
CA ASP A 6 -7.42 44.55 -13.04
C ASP A 6 -8.25 43.26 -13.18
N LYS A 7 -8.91 43.07 -14.32
CA LYS A 7 -9.65 41.82 -14.60
C LYS A 7 -8.75 40.60 -14.69
N ILE A 8 -7.56 40.73 -15.28
CA ILE A 8 -6.59 39.62 -15.36
C ILE A 8 -6.08 39.28 -13.96
N ILE A 9 -5.78 40.28 -13.12
CA ILE A 9 -5.35 40.08 -11.73
C ILE A 9 -6.44 39.40 -10.91
N GLU A 10 -7.70 39.83 -11.05
CA GLU A 10 -8.85 39.22 -10.37
C GLU A 10 -9.09 37.78 -10.82
N PHE A 11 -8.95 37.50 -12.12
CA PHE A 11 -9.08 36.14 -12.68
C PHE A 11 -7.97 35.20 -12.19
N VAL A 12 -6.72 35.68 -12.09
CA VAL A 12 -5.60 34.93 -11.52
C VAL A 12 -5.80 34.65 -10.03
N LYS A 13 -6.34 35.62 -9.27
CA LYS A 13 -6.71 35.44 -7.86
C LYS A 13 -7.78 34.34 -7.69
N LEU A 14 -8.87 34.43 -8.45
CA LEU A 14 -9.97 33.47 -8.41
C LEU A 14 -9.49 32.06 -8.78
N LYS A 15 -8.71 31.91 -9.86
CA LYS A 15 -8.09 30.64 -10.25
C LYS A 15 -7.15 30.11 -9.15
N GLY A 16 -6.35 30.98 -8.55
CA GLY A 16 -5.41 30.61 -7.49
C GLY A 16 -6.11 30.07 -6.24
N ASP A 17 -7.21 30.69 -5.82
CA ASP A 17 -7.97 30.24 -4.65
C ASP A 17 -8.75 28.95 -4.94
N GLN A 18 -9.29 28.78 -6.16
CA GLN A 18 -9.88 27.51 -6.60
C GLN A 18 -8.86 26.36 -6.58
N ILE A 19 -7.64 26.60 -7.08
CA ILE A 19 -6.56 25.58 -7.10
C ILE A 19 -6.14 25.18 -5.67
N LYS A 20 -6.05 26.14 -4.74
CA LYS A 20 -5.73 25.83 -3.33
C LYS A 20 -6.78 24.92 -2.70
N VAL A 21 -8.07 25.24 -2.88
CA VAL A 21 -9.17 24.46 -2.32
C VAL A 21 -9.21 23.06 -2.94
N GLU A 22 -8.99 22.94 -4.25
CA GLU A 22 -8.92 21.65 -4.94
C GLU A 22 -7.74 20.79 -4.46
N LEU A 23 -6.56 21.40 -4.28
CA LEU A 23 -5.38 20.75 -3.71
C LEU A 23 -5.64 20.21 -2.30
N ILE A 24 -6.20 21.04 -1.42
CA ILE A 24 -6.55 20.62 -0.05
C ILE A 24 -7.55 19.47 -0.09
N GLY A 25 -8.57 19.55 -0.96
CA GLY A 25 -9.55 18.49 -1.13
C GLY A 25 -8.93 17.17 -1.61
N LYS A 26 -8.02 17.20 -2.59
CA LYS A 26 -7.30 16.01 -3.07
C LYS A 26 -6.40 15.42 -1.99
N LEU A 27 -5.64 16.26 -1.29
CA LEU A 27 -4.79 15.83 -0.18
C LEU A 27 -5.60 15.20 0.95
N ALA A 28 -6.73 15.81 1.34
CA ALA A 28 -7.61 15.28 2.36
C ALA A 28 -8.17 13.90 1.98
N LYS A 29 -8.62 13.72 0.73
CA LYS A 29 -9.07 12.41 0.22
C LYS A 29 -7.95 11.38 0.22
N PHE A 30 -6.74 11.77 -0.21
CA PHE A 30 -5.57 10.90 -0.20
C PHE A 30 -5.20 10.48 1.23
N LEU A 31 -5.15 11.43 2.16
CA LEU A 31 -4.92 11.19 3.58
C LEU A 31 -5.96 10.24 4.18
N ALA A 32 -7.26 10.47 3.89
CA ALA A 32 -8.32 9.58 4.35
C ALA A 32 -8.12 8.14 3.82
N TYR A 33 -7.79 7.98 2.54
CA TYR A 33 -7.49 6.67 1.96
C TYR A 33 -6.29 5.99 2.63
N VAL A 34 -5.19 6.72 2.83
CA VAL A 34 -3.99 6.21 3.51
C VAL A 34 -4.32 5.81 4.95
N MET A 35 -5.10 6.61 5.68
CA MET A 35 -5.53 6.27 7.04
C MET A 35 -6.35 5.00 7.08
N THR A 36 -7.35 4.86 6.21
CA THR A 36 -8.15 3.63 6.10
C THR A 36 -7.27 2.43 5.77
N LEU A 37 -6.35 2.57 4.81
CA LEU A 37 -5.42 1.51 4.43
C LEU A 37 -4.51 1.12 5.59
N MET A 38 -4.00 2.09 6.37
CA MET A 38 -3.16 1.82 7.55
C MET A 38 -3.93 1.05 8.62
N VAL A 39 -5.19 1.41 8.89
CA VAL A 39 -6.02 0.70 9.87
C VAL A 39 -6.25 -0.75 9.43
N ILE A 40 -6.63 -0.97 8.18
CA ILE A 40 -6.84 -2.32 7.62
C ILE A 40 -5.54 -3.12 7.69
N PHE A 41 -4.43 -2.51 7.26
CA PHE A 41 -3.12 -3.16 7.28
C PHE A 41 -2.70 -3.54 8.71
N PHE A 42 -2.92 -2.66 9.68
CA PHE A 42 -2.62 -2.93 11.08
C PHE A 42 -3.46 -4.09 11.64
N LEU A 43 -4.76 -4.12 11.34
CA LEU A 43 -5.65 -5.23 11.74
C LEU A 43 -5.23 -6.55 11.11
N LEU A 44 -4.85 -6.55 9.84
CA LEU A 44 -4.32 -7.73 9.16
C LEU A 44 -3.03 -8.19 9.81
N LEU A 45 -2.10 -7.29 10.10
CA LEU A 45 -0.83 -7.62 10.75
C LEU A 45 -1.07 -8.27 12.11
N LEU A 46 -2.00 -7.71 12.91
CA LEU A 46 -2.41 -8.29 14.19
C LEU A 46 -3.01 -9.69 14.02
N PHE A 47 -3.91 -9.87 13.05
CA PHE A 47 -4.50 -11.17 12.73
C PHE A 47 -3.44 -12.21 12.36
N PHE A 48 -2.51 -11.87 11.46
CA PHE A 48 -1.44 -12.76 11.05
C PHE A 48 -0.49 -13.10 12.20
N PHE A 49 -0.22 -12.15 13.09
CA PHE A 49 0.57 -12.39 14.29
C PHE A 49 -0.08 -13.44 15.19
N PHE A 50 -1.36 -13.27 15.51
CA PHE A 50 -2.09 -14.26 16.32
C PHE A 50 -2.24 -15.61 15.62
N LEU A 51 -2.48 -15.61 14.30
CA LEU A 51 -2.57 -16.84 13.52
C LEU A 51 -1.24 -17.61 13.54
N SER A 52 -0.12 -16.91 13.40
CA SER A 52 1.22 -17.50 13.49
C SER A 52 1.48 -18.12 14.88
N MET A 53 1.05 -17.44 15.95
CA MET A 53 1.13 -17.97 17.31
C MET A 53 0.28 -19.23 17.47
N ALA A 54 -0.96 -19.22 16.97
CA ALA A 54 -1.86 -20.37 17.03
C ALA A 54 -1.31 -21.58 16.26
N ILE A 55 -0.79 -21.37 15.04
CA ILE A 55 -0.17 -22.44 14.25
C ILE A 55 1.06 -23.01 14.98
N SER A 56 1.88 -22.14 15.56
CA SER A 56 3.07 -22.56 16.33
C SER A 56 2.68 -23.40 17.54
N GLU A 57 1.60 -23.04 18.23
CA GLU A 57 1.13 -23.77 19.40
C GLU A 57 0.55 -25.15 19.04
N VAL A 58 -0.19 -25.22 17.93
CA VAL A 58 -0.65 -26.50 17.38
C VAL A 58 0.53 -27.40 17.03
N LEU A 59 1.56 -26.86 16.38
CA LEU A 59 2.81 -27.59 16.10
C LEU A 59 3.50 -28.04 17.39
N ASN A 60 3.63 -27.17 18.39
CA ASN A 60 4.21 -27.53 19.68
C ASN A 60 3.52 -28.73 20.32
N HIS A 61 2.18 -28.77 20.26
CA HIS A 61 1.39 -29.89 20.76
C HIS A 61 1.71 -31.21 20.04
N TYR A 62 1.79 -31.19 18.71
CA TYR A 62 2.13 -32.39 17.92
C TYR A 62 3.58 -32.84 18.08
N LEU A 63 4.51 -31.91 18.25
CA LEU A 63 5.94 -32.20 18.42
C LEU A 63 6.33 -32.54 19.87
N GLY A 64 5.40 -32.40 20.83
CA GLY A 64 5.66 -32.66 22.25
C GLY A 64 6.72 -31.73 22.86
N SER A 65 6.93 -30.55 22.27
CA SER A 65 7.96 -29.59 22.66
C SER A 65 7.37 -28.19 22.74
N GLN A 66 7.82 -27.40 23.72
CA GLN A 66 7.29 -26.06 23.98
C GLN A 66 7.75 -24.98 22.98
N TYR A 67 8.77 -25.26 22.16
CA TYR A 67 9.42 -24.24 21.33
C TYR A 67 9.62 -24.62 19.85
N LEU A 68 9.53 -25.90 19.50
CA LEU A 68 9.85 -26.36 18.15
C LEU A 68 8.87 -25.84 17.08
N GLY A 69 7.60 -25.66 17.42
CA GLY A 69 6.59 -25.09 16.54
C GLY A 69 6.91 -23.65 16.12
N TYR A 70 7.39 -22.83 17.06
CA TYR A 70 7.86 -21.47 16.74
C TYR A 70 9.08 -21.48 15.81
N PHE A 71 9.99 -22.45 15.98
CA PHE A 71 11.16 -22.58 15.12
C PHE A 71 10.78 -22.97 13.68
N VAL A 72 9.85 -23.90 13.52
CA VAL A 72 9.32 -24.32 12.21
C VAL A 72 8.62 -23.17 11.50
N VAL A 73 7.73 -22.45 12.21
CA VAL A 73 7.00 -21.32 11.64
C VAL A 73 7.95 -20.17 11.26
N SER A 74 8.95 -19.87 12.11
CA SER A 74 10.00 -18.89 11.80
C SER A 74 10.81 -19.29 10.56
N GLY A 75 11.20 -20.57 10.45
CA GLY A 75 11.89 -21.09 9.28
C GLY A 75 11.07 -20.95 7.99
N PHE A 76 9.77 -21.22 8.05
CA PHE A 76 8.86 -21.01 6.92
C PHE A 76 8.80 -19.54 6.48
N PHE A 77 8.69 -18.60 7.43
CA PHE A 77 8.73 -17.18 7.12
C PHE A 77 10.08 -16.75 6.54
N PHE A 78 11.19 -17.27 7.07
CA PHE A 78 12.53 -16.97 6.57
C PHE A 78 12.70 -17.41 5.11
N VAL A 79 12.28 -18.63 4.76
CA VAL A 79 12.31 -19.14 3.38
C VAL A 79 11.43 -18.28 2.47
N THR A 80 10.23 -17.91 2.93
CA THR A 80 9.31 -17.04 2.18
C THR A 80 9.96 -15.69 1.86
N ILE A 81 10.61 -15.05 2.86
CA ILE A 81 11.35 -13.79 2.66
C ILE A 81 12.47 -13.99 1.64
N LEU A 82 13.24 -15.07 1.75
CA LEU A 82 14.33 -15.39 0.83
C LEU A 82 13.84 -15.49 -0.63
N ILE A 83 12.73 -16.19 -0.86
CA ILE A 83 12.10 -16.30 -2.17
C ILE A 83 11.68 -14.93 -2.69
N PHE A 84 11.02 -14.11 -1.86
CA PHE A 84 10.61 -12.75 -2.23
C PHE A 84 11.80 -11.87 -2.59
N VAL A 85 12.88 -11.90 -1.79
CA VAL A 85 14.11 -11.12 -2.05
C VAL A 85 14.77 -11.55 -3.36
N ILE A 86 14.84 -12.85 -3.64
CA ILE A 86 15.37 -13.37 -4.91
C ILE A 86 14.49 -12.92 -6.09
N LEU A 87 13.17 -12.98 -5.95
CA LEU A 87 12.22 -12.57 -6.99
C LEU A 87 12.28 -11.06 -7.27
N LEU A 88 12.37 -10.23 -6.23
CA LEU A 88 12.59 -8.78 -6.32
C LEU A 88 13.90 -8.47 -7.04
N ARG A 89 15.00 -9.17 -6.67
CA ARG A 89 16.32 -8.99 -7.27
C ARG A 89 16.39 -9.48 -8.71
N SER A 90 15.60 -10.50 -9.07
CA SER A 90 15.54 -11.06 -10.42
C SER A 90 14.87 -10.12 -11.45
N GLY A 91 14.33 -8.97 -11.05
CA GLY A 91 13.73 -7.99 -11.96
C GLY A 91 12.41 -8.43 -12.62
N LYS A 92 11.96 -9.68 -12.42
CA LYS A 92 10.70 -10.21 -12.97
C LYS A 92 9.46 -9.46 -12.45
N MET A 93 9.55 -8.90 -11.25
CA MET A 93 8.47 -8.10 -10.67
C MET A 93 8.23 -6.79 -11.45
N HIS A 94 9.26 -6.22 -12.09
CA HIS A 94 9.10 -5.06 -12.98
C HIS A 94 8.33 -5.37 -14.28
N GLN A 95 8.38 -6.63 -14.75
CA GLN A 95 7.63 -7.04 -15.95
C GLN A 95 6.15 -7.27 -15.62
N VAL A 96 5.85 -7.95 -14.51
CA VAL A 96 4.46 -8.19 -14.07
C VAL A 96 3.75 -6.88 -13.69
N PHE A 97 4.43 -5.96 -12.99
CA PHE A 97 3.85 -4.64 -12.71
C PHE A 97 3.61 -3.81 -13.97
N LYS A 98 4.49 -3.91 -14.98
CA LYS A 98 4.28 -3.22 -16.26
C LYS A 98 3.06 -3.76 -17.01
N GLU A 99 2.87 -5.08 -17.06
CA GLU A 99 1.70 -5.67 -17.71
C GLU A 99 0.38 -5.26 -17.03
N ILE A 100 0.32 -5.30 -15.69
CA ILE A 100 -0.88 -4.90 -14.94
C ILE A 100 -1.22 -3.41 -15.16
N ILE A 101 -0.22 -2.53 -15.19
CA ILE A 101 -0.44 -1.09 -15.41
C ILE A 101 -0.89 -0.80 -16.84
N VAL A 102 -0.32 -1.50 -17.84
CA VAL A 102 -0.70 -1.35 -19.25
C VAL A 102 -2.14 -1.84 -19.51
N ASP A 103 -2.55 -2.93 -18.87
CA ASP A 103 -3.92 -3.47 -19.02
C ASP A 103 -4.98 -2.60 -18.35
N MET A 104 -4.65 -1.87 -17.28
CA MET A 104 -5.58 -0.90 -16.69
C MET A 104 -5.83 0.30 -17.60
N ASN A 105 -4.79 0.83 -18.25
CA ASN A 105 -4.92 1.97 -19.15
C ASN A 105 -5.73 1.62 -20.41
N LYS A 106 -5.58 0.39 -20.92
CA LYS A 106 -6.29 -0.08 -22.12
C LYS A 106 -7.79 -0.32 -21.89
N LYS A 107 -8.21 -0.52 -20.63
CA LYS A 107 -9.63 -0.64 -20.24
C LYS A 107 -10.33 0.70 -20.02
N GLU A 108 -9.56 1.79 -19.89
CA GLU A 108 -10.11 3.13 -19.71
C GLU A 108 -10.38 3.82 -21.06
N ASP A 109 -9.72 3.36 -22.13
CA ASP A 109 -9.84 3.85 -23.51
C ASP A 109 -10.82 3.05 -24.41
N ALA A 110 -11.47 2.00 -23.90
CA ALA A 110 -12.38 1.10 -24.63
C ALA A 110 -13.82 1.14 -24.09
#